data_AF-A0A926XP75-F1
#
_entry.id   AF-A0A926XP75-F1
#
_cell.length_a   1.000
_cell.length_b   1.000
_cell.length_c   1.000
_cell.angle_alpha   90.00
_cell.angle_beta   90.00
_cell.angle_gamma   90.00
#
_symmetry.space_group_name_H-M   'P 1'
#
loop_
_entity.id
_entity.type
_entity.pdbx_description
1 polymer ?
#
loop_
_entity_poly.entity_id
_entity_poly.type
_entity_poly.pdbx_seq_one_letter_code
_entity_poly.pdbx_strand_id
1 'polypeptide(L)'
;MGLFDRTLQNRRANASRSSAANSDPEGELGETLRAMQEELLLLRQAVASAIALQKRTERQKLQEEAVAEGLQRRAKEALSRGDEISARAALTQRQPHLKNARTLQAQIERDSETILQMRANLRHLEQKLSEALTKQQMYVARARSAEATRRLYEL
;
A
#
# COMPACT_ATOMS: atom_id res chain seq x y z
N MET A 1 -15.91 3.82 -9.96
CA MET A 1 -16.99 3.38 -9.04
C MET A 1 -16.79 1.90 -8.74
N GLY A 2 -16.02 1.62 -7.68
CA GLY A 2 -15.47 0.30 -7.40
C GLY A 2 -16.34 -0.52 -6.44
N LEU A 3 -16.13 -1.83 -6.48
CA LEU A 3 -16.75 -2.84 -5.61
C LEU A 3 -16.63 -2.50 -4.10
N PHE A 4 -15.68 -1.65 -3.74
CA PHE A 4 -15.42 -1.10 -2.39
C PHE A 4 -16.57 -0.27 -1.80
N ASP A 5 -17.37 0.41 -2.62
CA ASP A 5 -18.50 1.22 -2.11
C ASP A 5 -19.67 0.34 -1.68
N ARG A 6 -19.91 -0.77 -2.39
CA ARG A 6 -21.03 -1.69 -2.11
C ARG A 6 -20.85 -2.46 -0.81
N THR A 7 -19.62 -2.78 -0.41
CA THR A 7 -19.35 -3.47 0.86
C THR A 7 -19.50 -2.55 2.08
N LEU A 8 -19.19 -1.27 1.94
CA LEU A 8 -19.38 -0.27 3.00
C LEU A 8 -20.86 0.12 3.18
N GLN A 9 -21.63 0.17 2.09
CA GLN A 9 -23.05 0.51 2.13
C GLN A 9 -23.90 -0.59 2.80
N ASN A 10 -23.54 -1.86 2.61
CA ASN A 10 -24.25 -2.98 3.24
C ASN A 10 -24.00 -3.10 4.75
N ARG A 11 -22.84 -2.65 5.26
CA ARG A 11 -22.60 -2.61 6.72
C ARG A 11 -23.34 -1.46 7.41
N ARG A 12 -23.51 -0.31 6.75
CA ARG A 12 -24.35 0.79 7.26
C ARG A 12 -25.85 0.48 7.25
N ALA A 13 -26.32 -0.34 6.31
CA ALA A 13 -27.74 -0.69 6.22
C ALA A 13 -28.23 -1.69 7.29
N ASN A 14 -27.34 -2.51 7.84
CA ASN A 14 -27.68 -3.40 8.97
C ASN A 14 -27.54 -2.74 10.36
N ALA A 15 -26.85 -1.60 10.45
CA ALA A 15 -26.65 -0.89 11.72
C ALA A 15 -27.85 -0.01 12.15
N SER A 16 -28.88 0.16 11.31
CA SER A 16 -30.03 1.03 11.61
C SER A 16 -31.21 0.29 12.26
N ARG A 17 -31.03 -0.91 12.81
CA ARG A 17 -32.10 -1.68 13.49
C ARG A 17 -31.71 -2.35 14.81
N SER A 18 -30.75 -1.80 15.55
CA SER A 18 -30.55 -2.16 16.96
C SER A 18 -30.69 -0.93 17.85
N SER A 19 -31.88 -0.81 18.45
CA SER A 19 -32.18 -0.15 19.73
C SER A 19 -31.06 0.67 20.38
N ALA A 20 -31.19 1.99 20.28
CA ALA A 20 -30.56 2.93 21.18
C ALA A 20 -31.12 2.73 22.61
N ALA A 21 -30.42 1.97 23.46
CA ALA A 21 -30.60 2.01 24.91
C ALA A 21 -29.51 1.25 25.71
N ASN A 22 -28.81 0.24 25.15
CA ASN A 22 -27.92 -0.65 25.92
C ASN A 22 -26.63 -1.07 25.16
N SER A 23 -26.08 -0.26 24.25
CA SER A 23 -24.78 -0.60 23.65
C SER A 23 -23.65 -0.32 24.64
N ASP A 24 -22.98 -1.37 25.08
CA ASP A 24 -21.82 -1.30 25.97
C ASP A 24 -20.65 -0.62 25.21
N PRO A 25 -20.35 0.66 25.48
CA PRO A 25 -19.43 1.45 24.65
C PRO A 25 -18.01 0.89 24.69
N GLU A 26 -17.66 0.15 25.75
CA GLU A 26 -16.37 -0.54 25.85
C GLU A 26 -16.26 -1.72 24.87
N GLY A 27 -17.35 -2.44 24.63
CA GLY A 27 -17.43 -3.55 23.69
C GLY A 27 -17.27 -3.10 22.24
N GLU A 28 -18.03 -2.08 21.83
CA GLU A 28 -17.97 -1.52 20.46
C GLU A 28 -16.58 -0.92 20.15
N LEU A 29 -15.95 -0.25 21.13
CA LEU A 29 -14.58 0.25 20.99
C LEU A 29 -13.57 -0.89 20.84
N GLY A 30 -13.75 -2.00 21.55
CA GLY A 30 -12.89 -3.18 21.43
C GLY A 30 -12.96 -3.83 20.05
N GLU A 31 -14.16 -4.00 19.51
CA GLU A 31 -14.36 -4.58 18.16
C GLU A 31 -13.79 -3.70 17.06
N THR A 32 -14.00 -2.38 17.14
CA THR A 32 -13.45 -1.43 16.17
C THR A 32 -11.92 -1.41 16.19
N LEU A 33 -11.30 -1.47 17.38
CA LEU A 33 -9.85 -1.57 17.52
C LEU A 33 -9.28 -2.84 16.88
N ARG A 34 -9.93 -3.99 17.07
CA ARG A 34 -9.52 -5.26 16.43
C ARG A 34 -9.62 -5.16 14.91
N ALA A 35 -10.73 -4.65 14.39
CA ALA A 35 -10.90 -4.45 12.95
C ALA A 35 -9.82 -3.53 12.36
N MET A 36 -9.46 -2.44 13.06
CA MET A 36 -8.39 -1.53 12.63
C MET A 36 -7.00 -2.20 12.66
N GLN A 37 -6.73 -3.05 13.65
CA GLN A 37 -5.48 -3.82 13.73
C GLN A 37 -5.35 -4.83 12.58
N GLU A 38 -6.44 -5.52 12.25
CA GLU A 38 -6.50 -6.43 11.11
C GLU A 38 -6.29 -5.68 9.78
N GLU A 39 -6.98 -4.54 9.60
CA GLU A 39 -6.83 -3.69 8.43
C GLU A 39 -5.38 -3.18 8.29
N LEU A 40 -4.76 -2.80 9.41
CA LEU A 40 -3.36 -2.37 9.44
C LEU A 40 -2.41 -3.47 8.97
N LEU A 41 -2.61 -4.71 9.43
CA LEU A 41 -1.81 -5.85 9.01
C LEU A 41 -1.93 -6.10 7.49
N LEU A 42 -3.16 -6.11 6.98
CA LEU A 42 -3.44 -6.30 5.56
C LEU A 42 -2.81 -5.19 4.71
N LEU A 43 -2.94 -3.94 5.15
CA LEU A 43 -2.36 -2.80 4.43
C LEU A 43 -0.83 -2.85 4.42
N ARG A 44 -0.18 -3.25 5.52
CA ARG A 44 1.27 -3.47 5.57
C ARG A 44 1.71 -4.53 4.56
N GLN A 45 1.01 -5.67 4.50
CA GLN A 45 1.30 -6.74 3.56
C GLN A 45 1.10 -6.30 2.09
N ALA A 46 0.05 -5.53 1.82
CA ALA A 46 -0.22 -4.97 0.50
C ALA A 46 0.88 -3.99 0.07
N VAL A 47 1.29 -3.08 0.95
CA VAL A 47 2.40 -2.14 0.69
C VAL A 47 3.70 -2.90 0.42
N ALA A 48 4.02 -3.92 1.24
CA ALA A 48 5.22 -4.73 1.05
C ALA A 48 5.21 -5.46 -0.31
N SER A 49 4.07 -6.07 -0.67
CA SER A 49 3.89 -6.75 -1.94
C SER A 49 4.02 -5.81 -3.14
N ALA A 50 3.44 -4.61 -3.05
CA ALA A 50 3.54 -3.59 -4.09
C ALA A 50 5.00 -3.11 -4.29
N ILE A 51 5.73 -2.87 -3.20
CA ILE A 51 7.15 -2.51 -3.26
C ILE A 51 7.98 -3.65 -3.88
N ALA A 52 7.71 -4.90 -3.51
CA ALA A 52 8.42 -6.05 -4.07
C ALA A 52 8.18 -6.18 -5.59
N LEU A 53 6.93 -5.97 -6.04
CA LEU A 53 6.58 -5.96 -7.46
C LEU A 53 7.29 -4.82 -8.20
N GLN A 54 7.26 -3.60 -7.67
CA GLN A 54 7.94 -2.45 -8.26
C GLN A 54 9.45 -2.72 -8.43
N LYS A 55 10.11 -3.24 -7.39
CA LYS A 55 11.54 -3.62 -7.46
C LYS A 55 11.82 -4.68 -8.53
N ARG A 56 10.88 -5.61 -8.76
CA ARG A 56 11.01 -6.59 -9.85
C ARG A 56 10.92 -5.89 -11.21
N THR A 57 9.98 -4.96 -11.38
CA THR A 57 9.83 -4.16 -12.60
C THR A 57 11.08 -3.29 -12.86
N GLU A 58 11.64 -2.68 -11.83
CA GLU A 58 12.92 -1.94 -11.90
C GLU A 58 14.07 -2.83 -12.39
N ARG A 59 14.18 -4.05 -11.88
CA ARG A 59 15.21 -5.01 -12.34
C ARG A 59 15.00 -5.40 -13.80
N GLN A 60 13.76 -5.62 -14.23
CA GLN A 60 13.45 -5.92 -15.63
C GLN A 60 13.83 -4.74 -16.55
N LYS A 61 13.52 -3.50 -16.13
CA LYS A 61 13.90 -2.29 -16.85
C LYS A 61 15.42 -2.21 -17.03
N LEU A 62 16.19 -2.42 -15.95
CA LEU A 62 17.65 -2.41 -15.99
C LEU A 62 18.22 -3.51 -16.91
N GLN A 63 17.58 -4.68 -16.97
CA GLN A 63 17.99 -5.74 -17.90
C GLN A 63 17.79 -5.32 -19.36
N GLU A 64 16.63 -4.74 -19.71
CA GLU A 64 16.37 -4.23 -21.06
C GLU A 64 17.35 -3.11 -21.46
N GLU A 65 17.66 -2.20 -20.52
CA GLU A 65 18.67 -1.15 -20.73
C GLU A 65 20.07 -1.74 -20.96
N ALA A 66 20.48 -2.73 -20.16
CA ALA A 66 21.78 -3.38 -20.32
C ALA A 66 21.92 -4.10 -21.68
N VAL A 67 20.86 -4.74 -22.15
CA VAL A 67 20.82 -5.35 -23.50
C VAL A 67 20.94 -4.27 -24.57
N ALA A 68 20.18 -3.17 -24.43
CA ALA A 68 20.23 -2.07 -25.37
C ALA A 68 21.63 -1.41 -25.44
N GLU A 69 22.29 -1.22 -24.30
CA GLU A 69 23.66 -0.73 -24.22
C GLU A 69 24.66 -1.68 -24.89
N GLY A 70 24.51 -3.00 -24.68
CA GLY A 70 25.31 -4.01 -25.35
C GLY A 70 25.22 -3.91 -26.88
N LEU A 71 24.01 -3.76 -27.41
CA LEU A 71 23.77 -3.57 -28.85
C LEU A 71 24.35 -2.24 -29.36
N GLN A 72 24.28 -1.19 -28.55
CA GLN A 72 24.92 0.09 -28.87
C GLN A 72 26.45 -0.04 -28.96
N ARG A 73 27.09 -0.77 -28.03
CA ARG A 73 28.53 -1.04 -28.08
C ARG A 73 28.90 -1.80 -29.35
N ARG A 74 28.17 -2.88 -29.67
CA ARG A 74 28.37 -3.64 -30.92
C ARG A 74 28.23 -2.78 -32.17
N ALA A 75 27.24 -1.89 -32.21
CA ALA A 75 27.05 -0.98 -33.34
C ALA A 75 28.26 -0.03 -33.51
N LYS A 76 28.78 0.53 -32.40
CA LYS A 76 29.98 1.39 -32.42
C LYS A 76 31.22 0.64 -32.91
N GLU A 77 31.42 -0.59 -32.47
CA GLU A 77 32.52 -1.44 -32.90
C GLU A 77 32.44 -1.82 -34.39
N ALA A 78 31.24 -2.08 -34.90
CA ALA A 78 31.02 -2.32 -36.33
C ALA A 78 31.35 -1.07 -37.16
N LEU A 79 30.89 0.11 -36.73
CA LEU A 79 31.22 1.38 -37.38
C LEU A 79 32.73 1.66 -37.39
N SER A 80 33.45 1.36 -36.31
CA SER A 80 34.92 1.55 -36.28
C SER A 80 35.66 0.67 -37.28
N ARG A 81 35.03 -0.42 -37.74
CA ARG A 81 35.57 -1.30 -38.80
C ARG A 81 35.01 -0.97 -40.19
N GLY A 82 34.20 0.08 -40.33
CA GLY A 82 33.53 0.45 -41.58
C GLY A 82 32.35 -0.46 -41.96
N ASP A 83 31.91 -1.35 -41.07
CA ASP A 83 30.79 -2.27 -41.31
C ASP A 83 29.46 -1.60 -40.92
N GLU A 84 28.95 -0.76 -41.82
CA GLU A 84 27.69 -0.05 -41.61
C GLU A 84 26.47 -0.98 -41.56
N ILE A 85 26.51 -2.13 -42.25
CA ILE A 85 25.38 -3.06 -42.32
C ILE A 85 25.14 -3.68 -40.94
N SER A 86 26.21 -4.22 -40.33
CA SER A 86 26.15 -4.78 -38.98
C SER A 86 25.82 -3.73 -37.93
N ALA A 87 26.32 -2.50 -38.09
CA ALA A 87 25.97 -1.38 -37.21
C ALA A 87 24.48 -1.05 -37.24
N ARG A 88 23.89 -0.92 -38.44
CA ARG A 88 22.46 -0.67 -38.61
C ARG A 88 21.63 -1.82 -38.04
N ALA A 89 22.01 -3.07 -38.30
CA ALA A 89 21.31 -4.23 -37.75
C ALA A 89 21.29 -4.23 -36.21
N ALA A 90 22.43 -3.94 -35.57
CA ALA A 90 22.51 -3.84 -34.11
C ALA A 90 21.65 -2.70 -33.54
N LEU A 91 21.59 -1.55 -34.23
CA LEU A 91 20.73 -0.43 -33.83
C LEU A 91 19.24 -0.75 -33.99
N THR A 92 18.85 -1.48 -35.05
CA THR A 92 17.47 -1.94 -35.25
C THR A 92 17.06 -2.91 -34.13
N GLN A 93 17.93 -3.85 -33.76
CA GLN A 93 17.69 -4.74 -32.62
C GLN A 93 17.62 -3.98 -31.29
N ARG A 94 18.32 -2.85 -31.15
CA ARG A 94 18.31 -2.04 -29.93
C ARG A 94 16.98 -1.35 -29.67
N GLN A 95 16.29 -0.91 -30.72
CA GLN A 95 15.04 -0.15 -30.60
C GLN A 95 13.96 -0.79 -29.72
N PRO A 96 13.58 -2.07 -29.89
CA PRO A 96 12.56 -2.69 -29.06
C PRO A 96 12.93 -2.71 -27.57
N HIS A 97 14.19 -2.98 -27.23
CA HIS A 97 14.66 -2.96 -25.83
C HIS A 97 14.55 -1.57 -25.20
N LEU A 98 14.91 -0.51 -25.94
CA LEU A 98 14.72 0.87 -25.46
C LEU A 98 13.23 1.22 -25.28
N LYS A 99 12.37 0.74 -26.18
CA LYS A 99 10.93 0.94 -26.07
C LYS A 99 10.37 0.23 -24.83
N ASN A 100 10.78 -1.02 -24.60
CA ASN A 100 10.39 -1.81 -23.44
C ASN A 100 10.85 -1.15 -22.14
N ALA A 101 12.12 -0.72 -22.07
CA ALA A 101 12.65 0.01 -20.91
C ALA A 101 11.83 1.28 -20.59
N ARG A 102 11.44 2.05 -21.61
CA ARG A 102 10.57 3.23 -21.44
C ARG A 102 9.18 2.86 -20.94
N THR A 103 8.58 1.79 -21.46
CA THR A 103 7.28 1.31 -20.98
C THR A 103 7.36 0.87 -19.51
N LEU A 104 8.41 0.15 -19.13
CA LEU A 104 8.65 -0.26 -17.75
C LEU A 104 8.90 0.95 -16.84
N GLN A 105 9.64 1.96 -17.30
CA GLN A 105 9.84 3.21 -16.57
C GLN A 105 8.50 3.92 -16.28
N ALA A 106 7.63 4.05 -17.29
CA ALA A 106 6.31 4.64 -17.11
C ALA A 106 5.40 3.81 -16.19
N GLN A 107 5.62 2.49 -16.10
CA GLN A 107 4.95 1.64 -15.11
C GLN A 107 5.47 1.90 -13.68
N ILE A 108 6.79 1.98 -13.51
CA ILE A 108 7.45 2.26 -12.21
C ILE A 108 6.98 3.61 -11.65
N GLU A 109 6.84 4.63 -12.49
CA GLU A 109 6.37 5.97 -12.07
C GLU A 109 4.93 5.91 -11.53
N ARG A 110 4.01 5.26 -12.26
CA ARG A 110 2.62 5.06 -11.82
C ARG A 110 2.52 4.24 -10.54
N ASP A 111 3.31 3.18 -10.43
CA ASP A 111 3.35 2.33 -9.24
C ASP A 111 3.92 3.10 -8.03
N SER A 112 4.87 4.01 -8.26
CA SER A 112 5.46 4.86 -7.20
C SER A 112 4.42 5.74 -6.55
N GLU A 113 3.57 6.40 -7.35
CA GLU A 113 2.49 7.24 -6.84
C GLU A 113 1.49 6.43 -6.00
N THR A 114 1.15 5.23 -6.49
CA THR A 114 0.24 4.31 -5.79
C THR A 114 0.84 3.86 -4.45
N ILE A 115 2.10 3.44 -4.44
CA ILE A 115 2.81 3.02 -3.22
C ILE A 115 2.92 4.18 -2.23
N LEU A 116 3.16 5.41 -2.70
CA LEU A 116 3.19 6.60 -1.85
C LEU A 116 1.84 6.83 -1.16
N GLN A 117 0.73 6.71 -1.90
CA GLN A 117 -0.62 6.81 -1.33
C GLN A 117 -0.89 5.70 -0.31
N MET A 118 -0.54 4.45 -0.61
CA MET A 118 -0.72 3.33 0.33
C MET A 118 0.07 3.54 1.62
N ARG A 119 1.31 4.06 1.54
CA ARG A 119 2.12 4.42 2.71
C ARG A 119 1.52 5.57 3.51
N ALA A 120 0.91 6.55 2.86
CA ALA A 120 0.20 7.63 3.54
C ALA A 120 -1.03 7.10 4.31
N ASN A 121 -1.84 6.26 3.66
CA ASN A 121 -2.98 5.60 4.28
C ASN A 121 -2.57 4.73 5.47
N LEU A 122 -1.45 4.02 5.34
CA LEU A 122 -0.87 3.21 6.42
C LEU A 122 -0.58 4.07 7.65
N ARG A 123 0.18 5.16 7.49
CA ARG A 123 0.51 6.07 8.59
C ARG A 123 -0.74 6.68 9.23
N HIS A 124 -1.72 7.05 8.42
CA HIS A 124 -2.98 7.60 8.92
C HIS A 124 -3.77 6.57 9.75
N LEU A 125 -3.81 5.30 9.32
CA LEU A 125 -4.45 4.24 10.09
C LEU A 125 -3.70 3.96 11.40
N GLU A 126 -2.37 3.98 11.39
CA GLU A 126 -1.53 3.86 12.59
C GLU A 126 -1.82 4.99 13.61
N GLN A 127 -1.94 6.23 13.13
CA GLN A 127 -2.31 7.37 13.98
C GLN A 127 -3.70 7.20 14.59
N LYS A 128 -4.71 6.87 13.78
CA LYS A 128 -6.08 6.63 14.28
C LYS A 128 -6.13 5.49 15.30
N LEU A 129 -5.37 4.42 15.08
CA LEU A 129 -5.30 3.30 16.01
C LEU A 129 -4.69 3.75 17.35
N SER A 130 -3.61 4.53 17.32
CA SER A 130 -3.00 5.10 18.53
C SER A 130 -3.96 5.99 19.32
N GLU A 131 -4.72 6.84 18.63
CA GLU A 131 -5.73 7.69 19.25
C GLU A 131 -6.87 6.87 19.87
N ALA A 132 -7.35 5.85 19.16
CA ALA A 132 -8.41 4.97 19.64
C ALA A 132 -7.98 4.15 20.87
N LEU A 133 -6.73 3.65 20.88
CA LEU A 133 -6.15 2.96 22.05
C LEU A 133 -6.05 3.89 23.26
N THR A 134 -5.64 5.14 23.05
CA THR A 134 -5.56 6.15 24.12
C THR A 134 -6.94 6.43 24.72
N LYS A 135 -7.97 6.56 23.87
CA LYS A 135 -9.35 6.74 24.32
C LYS A 135 -9.85 5.53 25.11
N GLN A 136 -9.58 4.32 24.65
CA GLN A 136 -9.95 3.09 25.35
C GLN A 136 -9.34 3.06 26.77
N GLN A 137 -8.04 3.35 26.91
CA GLN A 137 -7.38 3.40 28.21
C GLN A 137 -8.02 4.43 29.15
N MET A 138 -8.38 5.61 28.62
CA MET A 138 -9.09 6.63 29.40
C MET A 138 -10.46 6.15 29.87
N TYR A 139 -11.24 5.47 29.02
CA TYR A 139 -12.55 4.92 29.41
C TYR A 139 -12.42 3.85 30.48
N VAL A 140 -11.50 2.89 30.31
CA VAL A 140 -11.23 1.86 31.31
C VAL A 140 -10.81 2.46 32.66
N ALA A 141 -9.96 3.50 32.64
CA ALA A 141 -9.57 4.20 33.86
C ALA A 141 -10.75 4.89 34.55
N ARG A 142 -11.64 5.54 33.78
CA ARG A 142 -12.86 6.17 34.33
C ARG A 142 -13.83 5.15 34.91
N ALA A 143 -14.04 4.02 34.23
CA ALA A 143 -14.89 2.93 34.71
C ALA A 143 -14.38 2.38 36.05
N ARG A 144 -13.07 2.10 36.15
CA ARG A 144 -12.42 1.64 37.40
C ARG A 144 -12.57 2.65 38.55
N SER A 145 -12.37 3.94 38.29
CA SER A 145 -12.55 4.98 39.31
C SER A 145 -13.99 5.09 39.79
N ALA A 146 -14.96 4.96 38.88
CA ALA A 146 -16.39 4.95 39.22
C ALA A 146 -16.77 3.72 40.07
N GLU A 147 -16.28 2.54 39.72
CA GLU A 147 -16.46 1.32 40.52
C GLU A 147 -15.85 1.42 41.92
N ALA A 148 -14.61 1.93 42.02
CA ALA A 148 -13.94 2.13 43.30
C ALA A 148 -14.73 3.09 44.20
N THR A 149 -15.24 4.18 43.61
CA THR A 149 -16.09 5.15 44.31
C THR A 149 -17.39 4.52 44.80
N ARG A 150 -18.08 3.72 43.97
CA ARG A 150 -19.31 3.02 44.38
C ARG A 150 -19.08 2.07 45.54
N ARG A 151 -18.00 1.27 45.51
CA ARG A 151 -17.66 0.35 46.60
C ARG A 151 -17.37 1.06 47.92
N LEU A 152 -16.84 2.29 47.88
CA LEU A 152 -16.65 3.10 49.09
C LEU A 152 -17.97 3.60 49.69
N TYR A 153 -19.01 3.81 48.87
CA TYR A 153 -20.33 4.24 49.33
C TYR A 153 -21.25 3.07 49.75
N GLU A 154 -20.90 1.84 49.39
CA GLU A 154 -21.61 0.61 49.80
C GLU A 154 -21.06 0.01 51.12
N LEU A 155 -19.99 0.59 51.69
CA LEU A 155 -19.44 0.31 53.02
C LEU A 155 -20.01 1.28 54.06
#